data_AF-A0AAE3KK49-F1
#
_entry.id   AF-A0AAE3KK49-F1
#
_cell.length_a   1.000
_cell.length_b   1.000
_cell.length_c   1.000
_cell.angle_alpha   90.00
_cell.angle_beta   90.00
_cell.angle_gamma   90.00
#
_symmetry.space_group_name_H-M   'P 1'
#
loop_
_entity.id
_entity.type
_entity.pdbx_description
1 polymer ?
#
loop_
_entity_poly.entity_id
_entity_poly.type
_entity_poly.pdbx_seq_one_letter_code
_entity_poly.pdbx_strand_id
1 'polypeptide(L)' 'MIPGATPSQVVDALNTKGSWSAVLWEIGGRFGHIVVVDGIDETGKVKIRDPQGKGTKYKMEKDEFLRYWNQQGVYLRKA' A
#
# COMPACT_ATOMS: atom_id res chain seq x y z
N MET A 1 -0.08 -11.13 -10.18
CA MET A 1 -1.45 -10.63 -10.41
C MET A 1 -2.40 -11.77 -10.04
N ILE A 2 -3.39 -11.53 -9.17
CA ILE A 2 -4.42 -12.52 -8.86
C ILE A 2 -5.53 -12.33 -9.90
N PRO A 3 -5.78 -13.27 -10.83
CA PRO A 3 -6.78 -13.09 -11.87
C PRO A 3 -8.18 -12.83 -11.28
N GLY A 4 -8.87 -11.80 -11.76
CA GLY A 4 -10.22 -11.45 -11.33
C GLY A 4 -10.33 -10.76 -9.96
N ALA A 5 -9.22 -10.56 -9.24
CA ALA A 5 -9.25 -9.85 -7.96
C ALA A 5 -9.36 -8.33 -8.13
N THR A 6 -10.15 -7.70 -7.27
CA THR A 6 -10.18 -6.24 -7.17
C THR A 6 -8.90 -5.73 -6.49
N PRO A 7 -8.49 -4.46 -6.71
CA PRO A 7 -7.34 -3.88 -6.02
C PRO A 7 -7.44 -4.00 -4.49
N SER A 8 -8.65 -3.87 -3.94
CA SER A 8 -8.93 -4.04 -2.51
C SER A 8 -8.60 -5.46 -2.02
N GLN A 9 -8.99 -6.49 -2.78
CA GLN A 9 -8.67 -7.89 -2.46
C GLN A 9 -7.16 -8.17 -2.58
N VAL A 10 -6.47 -7.50 -3.51
CA VAL A 10 -5.01 -7.62 -3.63
C VAL A 10 -4.33 -7.03 -2.39
N VAL A 11 -4.77 -5.87 -1.89
CA VAL A 11 -4.26 -5.30 -0.62
C VAL A 11 -4.45 -6.29 0.53
N ASP A 12 -5.63 -6.90 0.66
CA ASP A 12 -5.90 -7.87 1.73
C ASP A 12 -4.98 -9.09 1.62
N ALA A 13 -4.78 -9.62 0.41
CA ALA A 13 -3.87 -10.72 0.16
C ALA A 13 -2.40 -10.37 0.49
N LEU A 14 -1.94 -9.17 0.13
CA LEU A 14 -0.58 -8.71 0.42
C LEU A 14 -0.34 -8.52 1.92
N ASN A 15 -1.33 -8.03 2.66
CA ASN A 15 -1.24 -7.89 4.12
C ASN A 15 -1.08 -9.23 4.86
N THR A 16 -1.42 -10.37 4.23
CA THR A 16 -1.12 -11.71 4.79
C THR A 16 0.36 -12.08 4.75
N LYS A 17 1.20 -11.33 4.02
CA LYS A 17 2.64 -11.59 3.83
C LYS A 17 3.52 -10.79 4.79
N GLY A 18 2.92 -10.03 5.71
CA GLY A 18 3.62 -9.05 6.55
C GLY A 18 3.69 -7.69 5.86
N SER A 19 4.64 -6.85 6.29
CA SER A 19 4.83 -5.55 5.65
C SER A 19 5.30 -5.71 4.21
N TRP A 20 4.83 -4.83 3.33
CA TRP A 20 5.15 -4.83 1.90
C TRP A 20 5.30 -3.41 1.38
N SER A 21 6.09 -3.21 0.33
CA SER A 21 6.26 -1.89 -0.27
C SER A 21 5.21 -1.64 -1.35
N ALA A 22 4.68 -0.42 -1.40
CA ALA A 22 3.73 0.03 -2.40
C ALA A 22 4.28 1.24 -3.14
N VAL A 23 3.96 1.38 -4.43
CA VAL A 23 4.24 2.59 -5.20
C VAL A 23 2.99 3.45 -5.25
N LEU A 24 3.05 4.64 -4.64
CA LEU A 24 2.00 5.65 -4.70
C LEU A 24 2.32 6.68 -5.77
N TRP A 25 1.30 7.15 -6.49
CA TRP A 25 1.39 8.22 -7.48
C TRP A 25 0.40 9.33 -7.15
N GLU A 26 0.86 10.59 -7.15
CA GLU A 26 -0.03 11.74 -6.99
C GLU A 26 -1.08 11.78 -8.11
N ILE A 27 -2.36 11.95 -7.75
CA ILE A 27 -3.46 12.03 -8.72
C ILE A 27 -3.27 13.26 -9.61
N GLY A 28 -3.02 13.04 -10.90
CA GLY A 28 -2.74 14.10 -11.87
C GLY A 28 -1.32 14.69 -11.78
N GLY A 29 -0.47 14.18 -10.90
CA GLY A 29 0.92 14.59 -10.74
C GLY A 29 1.89 13.78 -11.60
N ARG A 30 3.18 14.16 -11.53
CA ARG A 30 4.30 13.43 -12.18
C ARG A 30 5.20 12.69 -11.19
N PHE A 31 4.90 12.78 -9.90
CA PHE A 31 5.74 12.21 -8.85
C PHE A 31 5.10 10.95 -8.28
N GLY A 32 5.89 9.86 -8.31
CA GLY A 32 5.62 8.65 -7.56
C GLY A 32 6.60 8.52 -6.41
N HIS A 33 6.16 7.93 -5.30
CA HIS A 33 7.04 7.58 -4.19
C HIS A 33 6.71 6.19 -3.65
N ILE A 34 7.70 5.58 -2.99
CA ILE A 34 7.57 4.25 -2.38
C ILE A 34 7.23 4.44 -0.91
N VAL A 35 6.23 3.69 -0.46
CA VAL A 35 5.88 3.57 0.97
C VAL A 35 5.94 2.12 1.41
N VAL A 36 5.97 1.89 2.72
CA VAL A 36 5.78 0.56 3.31
C VAL A 36 4.41 0.50 3.97
N VAL A 37 3.63 -0.51 3.58
CA VAL A 37 2.35 -0.85 4.19
C VAL A 37 2.61 -1.88 5.29
N ASP A 38 2.26 -1.55 6.53
CA ASP A 38 2.40 -2.44 7.70
C ASP A 38 1.10 -3.21 8.02
N GLY A 39 0.12 -3.14 7.13
CA GLY A 39 -1.19 -3.81 7.26
C GLY A 39 -2.36 -2.86 7.41
N ILE A 40 -3.52 -3.42 7.71
CA ILE A 40 -4.76 -2.70 8.05
C ILE A 40 -4.95 -2.75 9.56
N ASP A 41 -5.39 -1.65 10.17
CA ASP A 41 -5.73 -1.60 11.60
C ASP A 41 -7.16 -2.07 11.88
N GLU A 42 -7.52 -2.16 13.15
CA GLU A 42 -8.83 -2.59 13.64
C GLU A 42 -10.00 -1.70 13.16
N THR A 43 -9.72 -0.49 12.70
CA THR A 43 -10.70 0.46 12.16
C THR A 43 -10.81 0.41 10.63
N GLY A 44 -10.04 -0.46 9.96
CA GLY A 44 -10.04 -0.58 8.51
C GLY A 44 -9.04 0.36 7.80
N LYS A 45 -8.19 1.08 8.53
CA LYS A 45 -7.24 2.04 7.94
C LYS A 45 -5.92 1.37 7.59
N VAL A 46 -5.34 1.76 6.45
CA VAL A 46 -4.03 1.29 6.00
C VAL A 46 -2.95 1.99 6.79
N LYS A 47 -2.07 1.24 7.45
CA LYS A 47 -0.91 1.76 8.20
C LYS A 47 0.28 1.92 7.26
N ILE A 48 0.74 3.16 7.12
CA ILE A 48 1.81 3.55 6.19
C ILE A 48 3.05 4.01 6.96
N ARG A 49 4.23 3.53 6.53
CA ARG A 49 5.53 4.17 6.77
C ARG A 49 6.03 4.76 5.47
N ASP A 50 6.22 6.07 5.47
CA ASP A 50 6.63 6.83 4.30
C ASP A 50 8.04 7.37 4.52
N PRO A 51 9.03 6.99 3.70
CA PRO A 51 10.42 7.46 3.85
C PRO A 51 10.61 8.91 3.40
N GLN A 52 9.61 9.58 2.82
CA GLN A 52 9.75 10.94 2.32
C GLN A 52 10.24 11.92 3.40
N GLY A 53 11.24 12.72 3.05
CA GLY A 53 11.88 13.67 3.97
C GLY A 53 12.59 12.99 5.14
N LYS A 54 12.15 13.26 6.37
CA LYS A 54 12.70 12.63 7.59
C LYS A 54 12.00 11.32 7.96
N GLY A 55 11.10 10.84 7.11
CA GLY A 55 10.26 9.68 7.36
C GLY A 55 9.07 10.01 8.25
N THR A 56 7.90 9.52 7.89
CA THR A 56 6.67 9.67 8.68
C THR A 56 5.92 8.34 8.79
N LYS A 57 5.02 8.27 9.77
CA LYS A 57 4.05 7.18 9.89
C LYS A 57 2.66 7.79 9.95
N TYR A 58 1.75 7.27 9.14
CA TYR A 58 0.37 7.74 9.11
C TYR A 58 -0.59 6.60 8.79
N LYS A 59 -1.87 6.90 8.90
CA LYS A 59 -2.97 5.99 8.55
C LYS A 59 -3.87 6.70 7.55
N MET A 60 -4.41 5.97 6.58
CA MET A 60 -5.38 6.51 5.62
C MET A 60 -6.48 5.51 5.33
N GLU A 61 -7.60 5.99 4.79
CA GLU A 61 -8.69 5.12 4.37
C GLU A 61 -8.23 4.18 3.25
N LYS A 62 -8.69 2.93 3.28
CA LYS A 62 -8.31 1.94 2.25
C LYS A 62 -8.70 2.41 0.85
N ASP A 63 -9.89 2.98 0.70
CA ASP A 63 -10.35 3.49 -0.58
C ASP A 63 -9.52 4.68 -1.07
N GLU A 64 -9.04 5.52 -0.15
CA GLU A 64 -8.13 6.61 -0.49
C GLU A 64 -6.78 6.06 -0.95
N PHE A 65 -6.21 5.09 -0.23
CA PHE A 65 -4.98 4.41 -0.63
C PHE A 65 -5.07 3.82 -2.05
N LEU A 66 -6.19 3.17 -2.37
CA LEU A 66 -6.44 2.57 -3.69
C LEU A 66 -6.48 3.58 -4.84
N ARG A 67 -6.73 4.86 -4.57
CA ARG A 67 -6.69 5.93 -5.59
C ARG A 67 -5.26 6.33 -5.96
N TYR A 68 -4.32 6.19 -5.03
CA TYR A 68 -2.90 6.55 -5.24
C TYR A 68 -2.05 5.34 -5.65
N TRP A 69 -2.42 4.13 -5.21
CA TRP A 69 -1.64 2.93 -5.48
C TRP A 69 -1.78 2.45 -6.92
N ASN A 70 -0.67 2.35 -7.64
CA ASN A 70 -0.64 1.88 -9.03
C ASN A 70 -0.66 0.32 -9.16
N GLN A 71 -1.01 -0.38 -8.08
CA GLN A 71 -1.04 -1.85 -7.98
C GLN A 71 0.33 -2.54 -8.05
N GLN A 72 1.44 -1.78 -8.03
CA GLN A 72 2.79 -2.33 -7.93
C GLN A 72 3.23 -2.40 -6.47
N GLY A 73 3.82 -3.52 -6.08
CA GLY A 73 4.40 -3.68 -4.75
C GLY A 73 5.33 -4.87 -4.63
N VAL A 74 6.21 -4.82 -3.63
CA VAL A 74 7.14 -5.90 -3.29
C VAL A 74 6.79 -6.44 -1.91
N TYR A 75 6.62 -7.75 -1.81
CA TYR A 75 6.28 -8.46 -0.59
C TYR A 75 7.26 -9.61 -0.36
N LEU A 76 7.37 -10.04 0.90
CA LEU A 76 8.17 -11.22 1.22
C LEU A 76 7.56 -12.46 0.58
N ARG A 77 8.31 -13.10 -0.32
CA ARG A 77 8.00 -14.44 -0.81
C ARG A 77 8.64 -15.45 0.14
N LYS A 78 7.83 -16.16 0.92
CA LYS A 78 8.33 -17.32 1.68
C LYS A 78 8.71 -18.42 0.68
N ALA A 79 9.91 -18.98 0.86
CA ALA A 79 10.42 -20.11 0.09
C ALA A 79 9.63 -21.39 0.40
#